data_AF-A0A1I1CYF6-F1
#
_entry.id   AF-A0A1I1CYF6-F1
#
_cell.length_a   1.000
_cell.length_b   1.000
_cell.length_c   1.000
_cell.angle_alpha   90.00
_cell.angle_beta   90.00
_cell.angle_gamma   90.00
#
_symmetry.space_group_name_H-M   'P 1'
#
loop_
_entity.id
_entity.type
_entity.pdbx_description
1 polymer ?
#
loop_
_entity_poly.entity_id
_entity_poly.type
_entity_poly.pdbx_seq_one_letter_code
_entity_poly.pdbx_strand_id
1 'polypeptide(L)'
;MRKATSRRLKEDKIYPDDNRLPRVPDLGRSVRVSPGPHSMDAMARMQLEVATYIEEISVELGAMARAAQLSSLAYFVDMTRLEAAINRRTCLVQLGEASDIDSGA
;
A
#
# COMPACT_ATOMS: atom_id res chain seq x y z
N MET A 1 -40.46 57.76 8.58
CA MET A 1 -40.26 56.97 9.82
C MET A 1 -39.91 55.53 9.44
N ARG A 2 -38.83 55.01 10.04
CA ARG A 2 -38.36 53.62 10.20
C ARG A 2 -38.12 52.75 8.94
N LYS A 3 -36.85 52.73 8.52
CA LYS A 3 -36.21 51.67 7.74
C LYS A 3 -36.14 50.38 8.57
N ALA A 4 -36.52 49.24 8.00
CA ALA A 4 -36.21 47.92 8.52
C ALA A 4 -35.15 47.27 7.62
N THR A 5 -33.95 47.13 8.18
CA THR A 5 -32.80 46.46 7.57
C THR A 5 -32.89 44.96 7.84
N SER A 6 -33.20 44.16 6.82
CA SER A 6 -33.03 42.71 6.87
C SER A 6 -31.58 42.37 6.54
N ARG A 7 -30.88 41.79 7.53
CA ARG A 7 -29.52 41.26 7.41
C ARG A 7 -29.58 39.78 7.00
N ARG A 8 -28.48 39.30 6.41
CA ARG A 8 -28.04 37.88 6.31
C ARG A 8 -28.75 37.04 5.23
N LEU A 9 -28.09 36.26 4.37
CA LEU A 9 -26.69 35.86 4.17
C LEU A 9 -26.49 35.60 2.68
N LYS A 10 -25.41 36.14 2.10
CA LYS A 10 -24.84 35.57 0.87
C LYS A 10 -24.20 34.24 1.27
N GLU A 11 -24.80 33.12 0.88
CA GLU A 11 -24.07 31.86 0.83
C GLU A 11 -23.30 31.81 -0.50
N ASP A 12 -22.31 32.69 -0.62
CA ASP A 12 -21.17 32.42 -1.48
C ASP A 12 -20.42 31.27 -0.80
N LYS A 13 -20.85 30.03 -1.02
CA LYS A 13 -20.04 28.85 -0.70
C LYS A 13 -18.88 28.83 -1.69
N ILE A 14 -17.91 29.70 -1.43
CA ILE A 14 -16.55 29.59 -1.89
C ILE A 14 -16.06 28.28 -1.29
N TYR A 15 -16.12 27.19 -2.06
CA TYR A 15 -15.26 26.05 -1.79
C TYR A 15 -13.83 26.59 -1.78
N PRO A 16 -13.06 26.45 -0.69
CA PRO A 16 -11.65 26.73 -0.75
C PRO A 16 -11.06 25.75 -1.78
N ASP A 17 -10.49 26.31 -2.84
CA ASP A 17 -9.66 25.59 -3.79
C ASP A 17 -8.39 25.14 -3.05
N ASP A 18 -8.49 23.97 -2.40
CA ASP A 18 -7.41 23.32 -1.65
C ASP A 18 -6.39 22.62 -2.57
N ASN A 19 -6.28 23.03 -3.85
CA ASN A 19 -5.18 22.61 -4.73
C ASN A 19 -3.92 23.48 -4.62
N ARG A 20 -3.80 24.30 -3.58
CA ARG A 20 -2.52 24.97 -3.26
C ARG A 20 -1.72 24.11 -2.30
N LEU A 21 -0.83 23.28 -2.87
CA LEU A 21 0.26 22.67 -2.13
C LEU A 21 1.00 23.76 -1.31
N PRO A 22 1.23 23.57 0.00
CA PRO A 22 2.02 24.51 0.76
C PRO A 22 3.45 24.51 0.21
N ARG A 23 3.93 25.67 -0.24
CA ARG A 23 5.37 25.87 -0.46
C ARG A 23 6.06 25.83 0.90
N VAL A 24 6.62 24.69 1.25
CA VAL A 24 7.53 24.58 2.40
C VAL A 24 8.91 25.13 2.00
N PRO A 25 9.48 26.05 2.79
CA PRO A 25 10.86 26.48 2.64
C PRO A 25 11.82 25.31 2.80
N ASP A 26 12.82 25.29 1.93
CA ASP A 26 13.97 24.39 1.93
C ASP A 26 14.74 24.50 3.24
N LEU A 27 14.42 23.64 4.20
CA LEU A 27 15.14 23.49 5.48
C LEU A 27 15.23 22.01 5.85
N GLY A 28 16.29 21.36 5.35
CA GLY A 28 17.25 20.71 6.25
C GLY A 28 16.74 19.63 7.20
N ARG A 29 15.72 18.84 6.86
CA ARG A 29 15.41 17.62 7.61
C ARG A 29 15.82 16.40 6.78
N SER A 30 17.10 16.06 6.86
CA SER A 30 17.50 14.67 6.69
C SER A 30 16.81 13.87 7.78
N VAL A 31 15.60 13.37 7.49
CA VAL A 31 14.99 12.31 8.26
C VAL A 31 15.87 11.11 8.00
N ARG A 32 16.93 10.97 8.81
CA ARG A 32 17.49 9.67 9.08
C ARG A 32 16.36 8.89 9.73
N VAL A 33 15.58 8.20 8.90
CA VAL A 33 14.79 7.06 9.37
C VAL A 33 15.86 6.10 9.84
N SER A 34 16.20 6.17 11.13
CA SER A 34 16.95 5.11 11.77
C SER A 34 16.11 3.86 11.55
N PRO A 35 16.64 2.78 10.95
CA PRO A 35 15.91 1.53 10.89
C PRO A 35 15.58 1.18 12.33
N GLY A 36 14.30 1.26 12.70
CA GLY A 36 13.83 0.62 13.91
C GLY A 36 14.11 -0.88 13.79
N PRO A 37 14.21 -1.61 14.92
CA PRO A 37 14.61 -3.01 14.92
C PRO A 37 13.44 -3.90 14.47
N HIS A 38 13.02 -3.76 13.22
CA HIS A 38 12.49 -4.91 12.52
C HIS A 38 13.74 -5.66 12.08
N SER A 39 14.04 -6.77 12.75
CA SER A 39 15.08 -7.67 12.25
C SER A 39 14.78 -7.97 10.79
N MET A 40 15.81 -8.12 9.97
CA MET A 40 15.66 -8.50 8.55
C MET A 40 14.70 -9.70 8.41
N ASP A 41 14.77 -10.62 9.37
CA ASP A 41 13.88 -11.76 9.54
C ASP A 41 12.41 -11.37 9.75
N ALA A 42 12.11 -10.40 10.61
CA ALA A 42 10.74 -9.95 10.84
C ALA A 42 10.13 -9.37 9.55
N MET A 43 10.92 -8.66 8.75
CA MET A 43 10.49 -8.16 7.44
C MET A 43 10.32 -9.27 6.42
N ALA A 44 11.25 -10.22 6.34
CA ALA A 44 11.15 -11.36 5.44
C ALA A 44 9.94 -12.25 5.77
N ARG A 45 9.62 -12.46 7.06
CA ARG A 45 8.41 -13.17 7.50
C ARG A 45 7.13 -12.44 7.11
N MET A 46 7.07 -11.13 7.32
CA MET A 46 5.92 -10.33 6.91
C MET A 46 5.72 -10.37 5.39
N GLN A 47 6.81 -10.26 4.61
CA GLN A 47 6.75 -10.36 3.15
C GLN A 47 6.30 -11.76 2.69
N LEU A 48 6.75 -12.81 3.37
CA LEU A 48 6.30 -14.18 3.10
C LEU A 48 4.78 -14.33 3.33
N GLU A 49 4.28 -13.80 4.44
CA GLU A 49 2.86 -13.83 4.78
C GLU A 49 2.02 -13.09 3.72
N VAL A 50 2.43 -11.88 3.36
CA VAL A 50 1.76 -11.08 2.32
C VAL A 50 1.77 -11.79 0.96
N ALA A 51 2.92 -12.34 0.55
CA ALA A 51 3.03 -13.06 -0.72
C ALA A 51 2.15 -14.31 -0.74
N THR A 52 2.07 -15.04 0.38
CA THR A 52 1.19 -16.20 0.52
C THR A 52 -0.28 -15.80 0.40
N TYR A 53 -0.68 -14.75 1.13
CA TYR A 53 -2.04 -14.23 1.07
C TYR A 53 -2.44 -13.81 -0.35
N ILE A 54 -1.57 -13.09 -1.07
CA ILE A 54 -1.83 -12.66 -2.45
C ILE A 54 -1.94 -13.87 -3.38
N GLU A 55 -1.08 -14.89 -3.23
CA GLU A 55 -1.14 -16.10 -4.04
C GLU A 55 -2.48 -16.83 -3.87
N GLU A 56 -2.95 -16.96 -2.64
CA GLU A 56 -4.20 -17.65 -2.28
C GLU A 56 -5.43 -16.88 -2.77
N ILE A 57 -5.56 -15.59 -2.41
CA ILE A 57 -6.73 -14.79 -2.80
C ILE A 57 -6.85 -14.64 -4.32
N SER A 58 -5.74 -14.65 -5.04
CA SER A 58 -5.73 -14.59 -6.50
C SER A 58 -6.36 -15.81 -7.16
N VAL A 59 -6.39 -16.98 -6.49
CA VAL A 59 -7.09 -18.17 -7.01
C VAL A 59 -8.60 -17.91 -7.10
N GLU A 60 -9.18 -17.41 -6.01
CA GLU A 60 -10.61 -17.11 -5.93
C GLU A 60 -11.00 -15.96 -6.86
N LEU A 61 -10.21 -14.88 -6.87
CA LEU A 61 -10.41 -13.74 -7.79
C LEU A 61 -10.34 -14.18 -9.25
N GLY A 62 -9.39 -15.05 -9.60
CA GLY A 62 -9.26 -15.57 -10.97
C GLY A 62 -10.46 -16.43 -11.36
N ALA A 63 -10.96 -17.25 -10.45
CA ALA A 63 -12.18 -18.03 -10.67
C ALA A 63 -13.40 -17.13 -10.89
N MET A 64 -13.56 -16.08 -10.08
CA MET A 64 -14.65 -15.10 -10.23
C MET A 64 -14.54 -14.33 -11.55
N ALA A 65 -13.34 -13.88 -11.94
CA ALA A 65 -13.12 -13.19 -13.21
C ALA A 65 -13.45 -14.07 -14.42
N ARG A 66 -13.08 -15.36 -14.38
CA ARG A 66 -13.44 -16.34 -15.42
C ARG A 66 -14.95 -16.60 -15.47
N ALA A 67 -15.60 -16.75 -14.31
CA ALA A 67 -17.05 -16.92 -14.23
C ALA A 67 -17.81 -15.70 -14.79
N ALA A 68 -17.27 -14.49 -14.60
CA ALA A 68 -17.80 -13.25 -15.16
C ALA A 68 -17.39 -12.99 -16.62
N GLN A 69 -16.66 -13.91 -17.26
CA GLN A 69 -16.15 -13.77 -18.64
C GLN A 69 -15.24 -12.53 -18.85
N LEU A 70 -14.56 -12.08 -17.80
CA LEU A 70 -13.61 -10.98 -17.84
C LEU A 70 -12.20 -11.50 -18.13
N SER A 71 -11.94 -11.89 -19.39
CA SER A 71 -10.69 -12.57 -19.79
C SER A 71 -9.42 -11.78 -19.49
N SER A 72 -9.40 -10.48 -19.77
CA SER A 72 -8.23 -9.63 -19.44
C SER A 72 -7.99 -9.52 -17.94
N LEU A 73 -9.06 -9.44 -17.14
CA LEU A 73 -8.92 -9.41 -15.68
C LEU A 73 -8.40 -10.74 -15.15
N ALA A 74 -8.94 -11.86 -15.64
CA ALA A 74 -8.45 -13.19 -15.28
C ALA A 74 -6.95 -13.34 -15.58
N TYR A 75 -6.51 -12.87 -16.76
CA TYR A 75 -5.08 -12.84 -17.11
C TYR A 75 -4.24 -12.04 -16.11
N PHE A 76 -4.66 -10.81 -15.76
CA PHE A 76 -3.91 -10.00 -14.80
C PHE A 76 -3.88 -10.63 -13.40
N VAL A 77 -4.98 -11.25 -12.96
CA VAL A 77 -5.02 -11.97 -11.69
C VAL A 77 -4.09 -13.19 -11.70
N ASP A 78 -4.05 -13.94 -12.80
CA ASP A 78 -3.13 -15.07 -12.96
C ASP A 78 -1.66 -14.59 -12.94
N MET A 79 -1.36 -13.44 -13.55
CA MET A 79 -0.04 -12.81 -13.49
C MET A 79 0.31 -12.34 -12.07
N THR A 80 -0.63 -11.71 -11.35
CA THR A 80 -0.43 -11.32 -9.94
C THR A 80 -0.14 -12.54 -9.07
N ARG A 81 -0.85 -13.65 -9.29
CA ARG A 81 -0.60 -14.90 -8.58
C ARG A 81 0.81 -15.44 -8.85
N LEU A 82 1.26 -15.38 -10.10
CA LEU A 82 2.61 -15.83 -10.47
C LEU A 82 3.69 -15.02 -9.74
N GLU A 83 3.57 -13.70 -9.74
CA GLU A 83 4.51 -12.81 -9.03
C GLU A 83 4.50 -13.06 -7.51
N ALA A 84 3.32 -13.28 -6.92
CA ALA A 84 3.19 -13.62 -5.52
C ALA A 84 3.88 -14.96 -5.18
N ALA A 85 3.74 -15.97 -6.04
CA ALA A 85 4.41 -17.26 -5.87
C ALA A 85 5.95 -17.14 -6.00
N ILE A 86 6.44 -16.27 -6.90
CA ILE A 86 7.87 -15.96 -7.03
C ILE A 86 8.36 -15.28 -5.75
N ASN A 87 7.69 -14.23 -5.28
CA ASN A 87 8.06 -13.51 -4.08
C ASN A 87 8.05 -14.41 -2.84
N ARG A 88 7.04 -15.27 -2.70
CA ARG A 88 6.97 -16.24 -1.60
C ARG A 88 8.19 -17.15 -1.58
N ARG A 89 8.60 -17.69 -2.75
CA ARG A 89 9.81 -18.53 -2.86
C ARG A 89 11.07 -17.76 -2.48
N THR A 90 11.21 -16.52 -2.94
CA THR A 90 12.34 -15.65 -2.60
C THR A 90 12.42 -15.41 -1.09
N CYS A 91 11.30 -15.11 -0.43
CA CYS A 91 11.26 -14.92 1.02
C CYS A 91 11.63 -16.20 1.79
N LEU A 92 11.20 -17.38 1.33
CA LEU A 92 11.60 -18.65 1.95
C LEU A 92 13.11 -18.88 1.89
N VAL A 93 13.75 -18.55 0.75
CA VAL A 93 15.20 -18.65 0.60
C VAL A 93 15.91 -17.69 1.58
N GLN A 94 15.49 -16.43 1.63
CA GLN A 94 16.07 -15.42 2.53
C GLN A 94 15.95 -15.81 4.01
N LEU A 95 14.82 -16.42 4.40
CA LEU A 95 14.62 -16.89 5.78
C LEU A 95 15.46 -18.15 6.10
N GLY A 96 15.71 -19.01 5.11
CA GLY A 96 16.63 -20.13 5.26
C GLY A 96 18.07 -19.65 5.46
N GLU A 97 18.53 -18.71 4.62
CA GLU A 97 19.88 -18.13 4.70
C GLU A 97 20.10 -17.38 6.03
N ALA A 98 19.09 -16.70 6.57
CA ALA A 98 19.18 -16.02 7.86
C ALA A 98 19.38 -17.00 9.03
N SER A 99 18.77 -18.19 8.98
CA SER A 99 18.89 -19.20 10.05
C SER A 99 20.27 -19.85 10.16
N ASP A 100 21.01 -19.92 9.04
CA ASP A 100 22.38 -20.43 9.01
C ASP A 100 23.40 -19.44 9.62
N ILE A 101 23.11 -18.14 9.55
CA ILE A 101 24.00 -17.09 10.07
C ILE A 101 23.92 -17.00 11.61
N ASP A 102 22.74 -17.18 12.19
CA ASP A 102 22.52 -17.11 13.65
C ASP A 102 23.05 -18.35 14.41
N SER A 103 23.32 -19.45 13.72
CA SER A 103 23.82 -20.70 14.33
C SER A 103 25.35 -20.73 14.53
N GLY A 104 26.07 -19.67 14.12
CA GLY A 104 27.53 -19.62 14.07
C GLY A 104 28.22 -18.74 15.13
N ALA A 105 27.52 -18.31 16.20
CA ALA A 105 28.06 -17.44 17.25
C ALA A 105 28.45 -18.19 18.54
#